data_AF-A0A4R9PHM0-F1
#
_entry.id   AF-A0A4R9PHM0-F1
#
_cell.length_a   1.000
_cell.length_b   1.000
_cell.length_c   1.000
_cell.angle_alpha   90.00
_cell.angle_beta   90.00
_cell.angle_gamma   90.00
#
_symmetry.space_group_name_H-M   'P 1'
#
loop_
_entity.id
_entity.type
_entity.pdbx_description
1 polymer ?
#
loop_
_entity_poly.entity_id
_entity_poly.type
_entity_poly.pdbx_seq_one_letter_code
_entity_poly.pdbx_strand_id
1 'polypeptide(L)' 'MSRPDLNLLVTLDVLLAEGSVARGARRLKLSPSAMSRALARLREATG' A
#
# COMPACT_ATOMS: atom_id res chain seq x y z
N MET A 1 -9.97 -6.41 18.78
CA MET A 1 -8.77 -6.17 17.94
C MET A 1 -9.14 -6.49 16.51
N SER A 2 -9.18 -5.49 15.62
CA SER A 2 -9.45 -5.71 14.20
C SER A 2 -8.36 -6.61 13.62
N ARG A 3 -8.77 -7.63 12.87
CA ARG A 3 -7.85 -8.56 12.20
C ARG A 3 -6.93 -7.76 11.27
N PRO A 4 -5.60 -7.96 11.29
CA PRO A 4 -4.70 -7.25 10.38
C PRO A 4 -5.08 -7.54 8.93
N ASP A 5 -5.24 -6.48 8.13
CA ASP A 5 -5.51 -6.60 6.70
C ASP A 5 -4.24 -7.05 5.99
N LEU A 6 -4.15 -8.35 5.70
CA LEU A 6 -2.97 -8.95 5.10
C LEU A 6 -2.69 -8.44 3.68
N ASN A 7 -3.66 -7.81 3.01
CA ASN A 7 -3.43 -7.17 1.70
C ASN A 7 -2.47 -5.97 1.81
N LEU A 8 -2.30 -5.43 3.02
CA LEU A 8 -1.32 -4.39 3.29
C LEU A 8 0.12 -4.91 3.06
N LEU A 9 0.39 -6.20 3.27
CA LEU A 9 1.72 -6.78 3.00
C LEU A 9 2.10 -6.74 1.52
N VAL A 10 1.14 -7.01 0.63
CA VAL A 10 1.35 -6.90 -0.82
C VAL A 10 1.59 -5.44 -1.23
N THR A 11 0.85 -4.53 -0.61
CA THR A 11 1.03 -3.09 -0.84
C THR A 11 2.42 -2.64 -0.38
N LEU A 12 2.87 -3.14 0.78
CA LEU A 12 4.19 -2.83 1.34
C LEU A 12 5.32 -3.32 0.44
N ASP A 13 5.27 -4.57 0.00
CA ASP A 13 6.26 -5.15 -0.92
C ASP A 13 6.41 -4.32 -2.20
N VAL A 14 5.28 -3.98 -2.83
CA VAL A 14 5.29 -3.16 -4.05
C VAL A 14 5.84 -1.76 -3.79
N LEU A 15 5.48 -1.11 -2.69
CA LEU A 15 5.97 0.23 -2.37
C LEU A 15 7.47 0.24 -2.06
N LEU A 16 7.98 -0.79 -1.39
CA LEU A 16 9.41 -0.96 -1.14
C LEU A 16 10.19 -1.24 -2.44
N ALA A 17 9.66 -2.07 -3.32
CA ALA A 17 10.28 -2.37 -4.60
C ALA A 17 10.29 -1.17 -5.56
N GLU A 18 9.19 -0.43 -5.65
CA GLU A 18 9.03 0.67 -6.61
C GLU A 18 9.56 2.03 -6.10
N GLY A 19 9.62 2.22 -4.77
CA GLY A 19 9.96 3.50 -4.13
C GLY A 19 9.02 4.66 -4.50
N SER A 20 7.87 4.38 -5.11
CA SER A 20 6.97 5.40 -5.66
C SER A 20 5.51 4.92 -5.64
N VAL A 21 4.63 5.73 -5.06
CA VAL A 21 3.18 5.52 -5.03
C VAL A 21 2.59 5.44 -6.44
N ALA A 22 3.05 6.29 -7.37
CA ALA A 22 2.53 6.30 -8.74
C ALA A 22 2.93 5.05 -9.54
N ARG A 23 4.17 4.58 -9.39
CA ARG A 23 4.62 3.33 -10.02
C ARG A 23 3.96 2.10 -9.38
N GLY A 24 3.87 2.06 -8.05
CA GLY A 24 3.17 1.01 -7.33
C GLY A 24 1.69 0.91 -7.71
N ALA A 25 1.01 2.06 -7.87
CA ALA A 25 -0.38 2.09 -8.31
C ALA A 25 -0.54 1.46 -9.69
N ARG A 26 0.34 1.80 -10.64
CA ARG A 26 0.35 1.17 -11.97
C ARG A 26 0.59 -0.33 -11.90
N ARG A 27 1.55 -0.78 -11.08
CA ARG A 27 1.87 -2.20 -10.91
C ARG A 27 0.71 -3.02 -10.36
N LEU A 28 -0.04 -2.48 -9.40
CA LEU A 28 -1.24 -3.11 -8.84
C LEU A 28 -2.54 -2.82 -9.61
N LYS A 29 -2.48 -2.13 -10.76
CA LYS A 29 -3.64 -1.69 -11.55
C LYS A 29 -4.65 -0.86 -10.71
N LEU A 30 -4.14 -0.06 -9.78
CA LEU A 30 -4.91 0.84 -8.92
C LEU A 30 -4.76 2.29 -9.40
N SER A 31 -5.68 3.15 -8.95
CA SER A 31 -5.47 4.59 -9.07
C SER A 31 -4.41 5.07 -8.08
N PRO A 32 -3.69 6.17 -8.38
CA PRO A 32 -2.75 6.77 -7.43
C PRO A 32 -3.38 7.15 -6.08
N SER A 33 -4.65 7.57 -6.09
CA SER A 33 -5.39 7.88 -4.86
C SER A 33 -5.72 6.65 -4.03
N ALA A 34 -6.05 5.51 -4.67
CA ALA A 34 -6.24 4.24 -3.96
C ALA A 34 -4.94 3.74 -3.33
N MET A 35 -3.82 3.82 -4.05
CA MET A 35 -2.51 3.46 -3.51
C MET A 35 -2.10 4.37 -2.33
N SER A 36 -2.37 5.68 -2.42
CA SER A 36 -2.09 6.61 -1.32
C SER A 36 -2.88 6.25 -0.04
N ARG A 37 -4.16 5.89 -0.18
CA ARG A 37 -4.96 5.40 0.97
C ARG A 37 -4.42 4.10 1.54
N ALA A 38 -3.96 3.17 0.70
CA ALA A 38 -3.36 1.92 1.16
C ALA A 38 -2.05 2.17 1.93
N LEU A 39 -1.21 3.09 1.46
CA LEU A 39 -0.01 3.54 2.19
C LEU A 39 -0.36 4.21 3.53
N ALA A 40 -1.43 5.01 3.60
CA ALA A 40 -1.87 5.60 4.87
C ALA A 40 -2.28 4.53 5.89
N ARG A 41 -3.09 3.54 5.48
CA ARG A 41 -3.48 2.39 6.32
C ARG A 41 -2.29 1.55 6.75
N LEU A 42 -1.30 1.39 5.87
CA LEU A 42 -0.03 0.74 6.23
C LEU A 42 0.70 1.48 7.34
N ARG A 43 0.82 2.81 7.24
CA ARG A 43 1.45 3.65 8.27
C ARG A 43 0.72 3.60 9.60
N GLU A 44 -0.62 3.57 9.59
CA GLU A 44 -1.44 3.41 10.79
C GLU A 44 -1.28 2.03 11.45
N ALA A 45 -1.03 0.98 10.67
CA ALA A 45 -0.87 -0.38 11.18
C ALA A 45 0.54 -0.66 11.73
N THR A 46 1.56 0.05 11.24
CA THR A 46 2.96 -0.13 11.64
C THR A 46 3.50 0.99 12.53
N GLY A 47 2.73 2.07 12.71
CA GLY A 47 3.07 3.27 13.46
C GLY A 47 2.36 3.34 14.79
#